data_AF-A0A7S2BSX9-F1
#
_entry.id   AF-A0A7S2BSX9-F1
#
_cell.length_a   1.000
_cell.length_b   1.000
_cell.length_c   1.000
_cell.angle_alpha   90.00
_cell.angle_beta   90.00
_cell.angle_gamma   90.00
#
_symmetry.space_group_name_H-M   'P 1'
#
loop_
_entity.id
_entity.type
_entity.pdbx_description
1 polymer ?
#
loop_
_entity_poly.entity_id
_entity_poly.type
_entity_poly.pdbx_seq_one_letter_code
_entity_poly.pdbx_strand_id
1 'polypeptide(L)'
;MAENVSLRSKFNLVDLAGSEKWDHDQDMVDARVTEMTNINLSLYTLGRCIASLASTARKGSTDTEHVPFRESRLTRLLQDSLGGNAKTRVIATLTPASDCVDESVSTLKFADRAKQVMVFVRRNKDRPVDHALVQRLQKEVAHLRTLL
;
A
#
# COMPACT_ATOMS: atom_id res chain seq x y z
N MET A 1 -29.42 -12.37 -23.55
CA MET A 1 -28.75 -11.07 -23.83
C MET A 1 -27.46 -11.06 -23.03
N ALA A 2 -26.31 -10.87 -23.67
CA ALA A 2 -25.04 -10.80 -22.95
C ALA A 2 -25.08 -9.56 -22.03
N GLU A 3 -24.89 -9.75 -20.73
CA GLU A 3 -24.68 -8.63 -19.81
C GLU A 3 -23.51 -7.80 -20.33
N ASN A 4 -23.74 -6.52 -20.61
CA ASN A 4 -22.68 -5.57 -20.98
C ASN A 4 -21.79 -5.31 -19.75
N VAL A 5 -20.88 -6.25 -19.47
CA VAL A 5 -19.88 -6.13 -18.42
C VAL A 5 -18.76 -5.23 -18.94
N SER A 6 -18.62 -4.05 -18.34
CA SER A 6 -17.46 -3.19 -18.58
C SER A 6 -16.28 -3.66 -17.73
N LEU A 7 -15.07 -3.48 -18.23
CA LEU A 7 -13.85 -3.86 -17.53
C LEU A 7 -13.06 -2.61 -17.17
N ARG A 8 -12.57 -2.56 -15.94
CA ARG A 8 -11.79 -1.44 -15.43
C ARG A 8 -10.40 -1.89 -14.98
N SER A 9 -9.38 -1.12 -15.34
CA SER A 9 -8.02 -1.31 -14.84
C SER A 9 -7.53 -0.05 -14.16
N LYS A 10 -6.66 -0.23 -13.17
CA LYS A 10 -5.90 0.85 -12.53
C LYS A 10 -4.41 0.50 -12.66
N PHE A 11 -3.63 1.46 -13.12
CA PHE A 11 -2.18 1.34 -13.20
C PHE A 11 -1.57 2.45 -12.33
N ASN A 12 -0.67 2.06 -11.44
CA ASN A 12 0.04 2.97 -10.56
C ASN A 12 1.54 2.80 -10.84
N LEU A 13 2.20 3.90 -11.19
CA LEU A 13 3.66 4.00 -11.20
C LEU A 13 4.05 4.93 -10.06
N VAL A 14 4.90 4.45 -9.16
CA VAL A 14 5.25 5.14 -7.91
C VAL A 14 6.76 5.27 -7.87
N ASP A 15 7.22 6.51 -7.77
CA ASP A 15 8.61 6.83 -7.46
C ASP A 15 8.69 7.19 -5.97
N LEU A 16 9.56 6.50 -5.23
CA LEU A 16 9.66 6.64 -3.78
C LEU A 16 10.82 7.57 -3.43
N ALA A 17 10.72 8.24 -2.30
CA ALA A 17 11.84 8.99 -1.74
C ALA A 17 13.00 8.04 -1.39
N GLY A 18 14.19 8.63 -1.17
CA GLY A 18 15.37 7.92 -0.73
C GLY A 18 15.14 7.10 0.55
N SER A 19 15.61 5.85 0.55
CA SER A 19 15.47 4.92 1.69
C SER A 19 16.63 5.01 2.68
N GLU A 20 17.61 5.86 2.40
CA GLU A 20 18.79 6.06 3.22
C GLU A 20 18.43 6.63 4.59
N LYS A 21 19.18 6.20 5.61
CA LYS A 21 19.11 6.84 6.92
C LYS A 21 19.83 8.17 6.84
N TRP A 22 19.24 9.18 7.46
CA TRP A 22 19.90 10.47 7.61
C TRP A 22 20.65 10.56 8.93
N ASP A 23 21.78 11.25 8.86
CA ASP A 23 22.63 11.51 10.01
C ASP A 23 21.99 12.58 10.90
N HIS A 24 21.70 12.22 12.16
CA HIS A 24 21.08 13.11 13.13
C HIS A 24 22.08 14.12 13.70
N ASP A 25 23.38 13.94 13.46
CA ASP A 25 24.46 14.78 14.00
C ASP A 25 24.76 16.01 13.12
N GLN A 26 24.04 16.21 12.01
CA GLN A 26 24.15 17.43 11.20
C GLN A 26 23.24 18.54 11.74
N ASP A 27 23.82 19.70 12.07
CA ASP A 27 23.11 20.94 12.39
C ASP A 27 22.22 21.36 11.21
N MET A 28 20.96 20.91 11.24
CA MET A 28 19.97 21.15 10.22
C MET A 28 18.89 22.09 10.74
N VAL A 29 18.43 23.00 9.90
CA VAL A 29 17.30 23.90 10.20
C VAL A 29 16.04 23.07 10.47
N ASP A 30 15.27 23.41 11.52
CA ASP A 30 14.09 22.66 12.02
C ASP A 30 13.10 22.18 10.94
N ALA A 31 12.87 23.00 9.91
CA ALA A 31 11.98 22.67 8.80
C ALA A 31 12.49 21.45 7.99
N ARG A 32 13.81 21.36 7.79
CA ARG A 32 14.47 20.28 7.06
C ARG A 32 14.50 18.99 7.88
N VAL A 33 14.69 19.08 9.19
CA VAL A 33 14.56 17.96 10.13
C VAL A 33 13.14 17.38 10.09
N THR A 34 12.13 18.25 10.08
CA THR A 34 10.71 17.83 10.01
C THR A 34 10.40 17.12 8.69
N GLU A 35 10.91 17.63 7.56
CA GLU A 35 10.74 16.99 6.25
C GLU A 35 11.42 15.61 6.20
N MET A 36 12.68 15.51 6.61
CA MET A 36 13.44 14.25 6.61
C MET A 36 12.83 13.21 7.55
N THR A 37 12.28 13.66 8.69
CA THR A 37 11.52 12.80 9.61
C THR A 37 10.26 12.25 8.95
N ASN A 38 9.50 13.08 8.25
CA ASN A 38 8.26 12.66 7.58
C ASN A 38 8.51 11.73 6.38
N ILE A 39 9.57 11.98 5.59
CA ILE A 39 10.01 11.09 4.50
C ILE A 39 10.30 9.69 5.06
N ASN A 40 11.16 9.64 6.08
CA ASN A 40 11.55 8.38 6.71
C ASN A 40 10.39 7.68 7.40
N LEU A 41 9.47 8.43 8.01
CA LEU A 41 8.26 7.86 8.59
C LEU A 41 7.43 7.10 7.54
N SER A 42 7.26 7.66 6.34
CA SER A 42 6.47 7.04 5.29
C SER A 42 7.08 5.74 4.76
N LEU A 43 8.40 5.72 4.54
CA LEU A 43 9.14 4.54 4.07
C LEU A 43 9.30 3.48 5.17
N TYR A 44 9.53 3.90 6.41
CA TYR A 44 9.51 3.02 7.57
C TYR A 44 8.15 2.33 7.73
N THR A 45 7.07 3.10 7.63
CA THR A 45 5.70 2.55 7.69
C THR A 45 5.43 1.59 6.53
N LEU A 46 5.92 1.90 5.33
CA LEU A 46 5.85 1.01 4.18
C LEU A 46 6.57 -0.32 4.45
N GLY A 47 7.78 -0.27 5.01
CA GLY A 47 8.54 -1.45 5.42
C GLY A 47 7.80 -2.31 6.45
N ARG A 48 7.15 -1.67 7.44
CA ARG A 48 6.32 -2.36 8.44
C ARG A 48 5.08 -3.01 7.83
N CYS A 49 4.39 -2.32 6.90
CA CYS A 49 3.25 -2.90 6.19
C CYS A 49 3.65 -4.16 5.42
N ILE A 50 4.75 -4.10 4.68
CA ILE A 50 5.27 -5.24 3.91
C ILE A 50 5.66 -6.39 4.84
N ALA A 51 6.33 -6.11 5.96
CA ALA A 51 6.71 -7.16 6.92
C ALA A 51 5.49 -7.88 7.50
N SER A 52 4.45 -7.14 7.88
CA SER A 52 3.18 -7.68 8.42
C SER A 52 2.38 -8.48 7.37
N LEU A 53 2.39 -8.03 6.11
CA LEU A 53 1.78 -8.77 5.01
C LEU A 53 2.55 -10.08 4.72
N ALA A 54 3.88 -10.02 4.72
CA ALA A 54 4.74 -11.18 4.49
C ALA A 54 4.68 -12.22 5.63
N SER A 55 4.50 -11.81 6.88
CA SER A 55 4.31 -12.73 8.02
C SER A 55 2.96 -13.44 7.93
N THR A 56 1.89 -12.70 7.61
CA THR A 56 0.54 -13.25 7.45
C THR A 56 0.51 -14.33 6.38
N ALA A 57 1.12 -14.07 5.21
CA ALA A 57 1.18 -15.02 4.10
C ALA A 57 1.87 -16.35 4.48
N ARG A 58 2.88 -16.32 5.36
CA ARG A 58 3.62 -17.53 5.78
C ARG A 58 2.88 -18.37 6.82
N LYS A 59 2.10 -17.73 7.70
CA LYS A 59 1.48 -18.42 8.84
C LYS A 59 0.27 -19.26 8.44
N GLY A 60 -0.31 -19.05 7.25
CA GLY A 60 -1.52 -19.77 6.80
C GLY A 60 -2.73 -19.60 7.72
N SER A 61 -2.63 -18.68 8.69
CA SER A 61 -3.63 -18.43 9.72
C SER A 61 -4.74 -17.55 9.17
N THR A 62 -5.97 -17.81 9.61
CA THR A 62 -7.12 -16.94 9.36
C THR A 62 -7.06 -15.63 10.13
N ASP A 63 -6.18 -15.52 11.14
CA ASP A 63 -5.94 -14.26 11.84
C ASP A 63 -5.10 -13.33 10.97
N THR A 64 -5.76 -12.33 10.41
CA THR A 64 -5.10 -11.23 9.71
C THR A 64 -4.37 -10.36 10.74
N GLU A 65 -3.04 -10.41 10.74
CA GLU A 65 -2.23 -9.48 11.52
C GLU A 65 -2.57 -8.03 11.12
N HIS A 66 -2.75 -7.14 12.09
CA HIS A 66 -3.10 -5.75 11.80
C HIS A 66 -1.97 -5.08 10.99
N VAL A 67 -2.27 -4.73 9.74
CA VAL A 67 -1.32 -4.03 8.87
C VAL A 67 -1.45 -2.50 9.07
N PRO A 68 -0.37 -1.78 9.42
CA PRO A 68 -0.40 -0.36 9.79
C PRO A 68 -0.54 0.60 8.61
N PHE A 69 -1.46 0.34 7.68
CA PHE A 69 -1.66 1.21 6.50
C PHE A 69 -2.01 2.65 6.89
N ARG A 70 -2.65 2.88 8.04
CA ARG A 70 -3.14 4.19 8.46
C ARG A 70 -2.06 5.12 9.01
N GLU A 71 -0.89 4.60 9.35
CA GLU A 71 0.17 5.37 10.01
C GLU A 71 0.92 6.32 9.07
N SER A 72 0.76 6.18 7.74
CA SER A 72 1.30 7.16 6.78
C SER A 72 0.34 7.39 5.61
N ARG A 73 0.37 8.59 5.02
CA ARG A 73 -0.45 8.90 3.83
C ARG A 73 -0.06 8.00 2.64
N LEU A 74 1.23 7.71 2.49
CA LEU A 74 1.76 6.84 1.43
C LEU A 74 1.17 5.44 1.53
N THR A 75 1.24 4.81 2.70
CA THR A 75 0.73 3.45 2.90
C THR A 75 -0.79 3.36 2.79
N ARG A 76 -1.53 4.42 3.13
CA ARG A 76 -2.97 4.52 2.85
C ARG A 76 -3.26 4.52 1.35
N LEU A 77 -2.51 5.31 0.58
CA LEU A 77 -2.67 5.39 -0.87
C LEU A 77 -2.34 4.05 -1.55
N LEU A 78 -1.29 3.38 -1.06
CA LEU A 78 -0.78 2.13 -1.62
C LEU A 78 -1.45 0.88 -1.03
N GLN A 79 -2.39 1.00 -0.11
CA GLN A 79 -3.04 -0.14 0.56
C GLN A 79 -3.58 -1.16 -0.44
N ASP A 80 -4.31 -0.70 -1.47
CA ASP A 80 -4.84 -1.57 -2.52
C ASP A 80 -3.73 -2.18 -3.40
N SER A 81 -2.60 -1.47 -3.55
CA SER A 81 -1.44 -1.98 -4.29
C SER A 81 -0.69 -3.07 -3.51
N LEU A 82 -0.57 -2.95 -2.19
CA LEU A 82 0.28 -3.85 -1.39
C LEU A 82 -0.45 -5.10 -0.90
N GLY A 83 -1.70 -4.96 -0.45
CA GLY A 83 -2.49 -6.07 0.11
C GLY A 83 -3.87 -6.24 -0.51
N GLY A 84 -4.22 -5.42 -1.50
CA GLY A 84 -5.54 -5.42 -2.14
C GLY A 84 -5.55 -6.05 -3.52
N ASN A 85 -6.41 -5.53 -4.40
CA ASN A 85 -6.66 -6.10 -5.71
C ASN A 85 -5.74 -5.51 -6.79
N ALA A 86 -4.43 -5.72 -6.64
CA ALA A 86 -3.44 -5.19 -7.57
C ALA A 86 -2.31 -6.19 -7.84
N LYS A 87 -1.84 -6.22 -9.09
CA LYS A 87 -0.58 -6.89 -9.42
C LYS A 87 0.56 -5.91 -9.14
N THR A 88 1.37 -6.22 -8.14
CA THR A 88 2.42 -5.31 -7.69
C THR A 88 3.81 -5.86 -7.99
N ARG A 89 4.68 -4.95 -8.42
CA ARG A 89 6.10 -5.19 -8.69
C ARG A 89 6.89 -4.11 -7.96
N VAL A 90 7.94 -4.52 -7.27
CA VAL A 90 8.88 -3.62 -6.60
C VAL A 90 10.18 -3.69 -7.38
N ILE A 91 10.72 -2.53 -7.75
CA ILE A 91 12.03 -2.41 -8.38
C ILE A 91 12.97 -1.88 -7.30
N ALA A 92 13.94 -2.70 -6.91
CA ALA A 92 14.97 -2.31 -5.97
C ALA A 92 16.15 -1.70 -6.73
N THR A 93 16.35 -0.39 -6.60
CA THR A 93 17.49 0.33 -7.17
C THR A 93 18.66 0.31 -6.20
N LEU A 94 19.83 -0.11 -6.68
CA LEU A 94 21.03 -0.29 -5.86
C LEU A 94 22.21 0.44 -6.51
N THR A 95 23.18 0.80 -5.69
CA THR A 95 24.47 1.33 -6.15
C THR A 95 25.57 0.29 -5.88
N PRO A 96 26.53 0.09 -6.81
CA PRO A 96 27.65 -0.82 -6.59
C PRO A 96 28.77 -0.21 -5.71
N ALA A 97 28.62 1.04 -5.27
CA ALA A 97 29.65 1.76 -4.52
C ALA A 97 29.86 1.16 -3.12
N SER A 98 31.12 1.01 -2.71
CA SER A 98 31.50 0.31 -1.47
C SER A 98 31.04 1.03 -0.19
N ASP A 99 30.95 2.35 -0.25
CA ASP A 99 30.43 3.24 0.79
C ASP A 99 28.90 3.12 0.97
N CYS A 100 28.19 2.49 0.03
CA CYS A 100 26.75 2.31 0.08
C CYS A 100 26.31 0.85 0.29
N VAL A 101 27.23 -0.03 0.72
CA VAL A 101 26.95 -1.47 0.91
C VAL A 101 25.84 -1.69 1.96
N ASP A 102 25.87 -0.97 3.08
CA ASP A 102 24.89 -1.14 4.16
C ASP A 102 23.46 -0.76 3.73
N GLU A 103 23.32 0.33 2.97
CA GLU A 103 22.05 0.75 2.40
C GLU A 103 21.59 -0.23 1.31
N SER A 104 22.50 -0.72 0.47
CA SER A 104 22.21 -1.72 -0.55
C SER A 104 21.71 -3.04 0.05
N VAL A 105 22.33 -3.51 1.14
CA VAL A 105 21.88 -4.67 1.90
C VAL A 105 20.50 -4.42 2.52
N SER A 106 20.24 -3.21 3.02
CA SER A 106 18.94 -2.84 3.59
C SER A 106 17.82 -2.87 2.54
N THR A 107 18.09 -2.32 1.35
CA THR A 107 17.17 -2.37 0.20
C THR A 107 16.92 -3.81 -0.28
N LEU A 108 17.95 -4.66 -0.34
CA LEU A 108 17.80 -6.07 -0.69
C LEU A 108 16.95 -6.83 0.33
N LYS A 109 17.17 -6.60 1.64
CA LYS A 109 16.34 -7.20 2.70
C LYS A 109 14.88 -6.76 2.61
N PHE A 110 14.63 -5.51 2.22
CA PHE A 110 13.29 -5.00 1.96
C PHE A 110 12.65 -5.73 0.76
N ALA A 111 13.37 -5.85 -0.36
CA ALA A 111 12.91 -6.54 -1.55
C ALA A 111 12.59 -8.03 -1.29
N ASP A 112 13.43 -8.70 -0.50
CA ASP A 112 13.18 -10.09 -0.08
C ASP A 112 11.87 -10.22 0.70
N ARG A 113 11.60 -9.32 1.67
CA ARG A 113 10.31 -9.31 2.37
C ARG A 113 9.14 -9.01 1.43
N ALA A 114 9.29 -8.03 0.54
CA ALA A 114 8.26 -7.64 -0.42
C ALA A 114 7.87 -8.80 -1.36
N LYS A 115 8.85 -9.63 -1.75
CA LYS A 115 8.62 -10.83 -2.58
C LYS A 115 7.70 -11.85 -1.90
N GLN A 116 7.66 -11.90 -0.57
CA GLN A 116 6.84 -12.85 0.19
C GLN A 116 5.39 -12.39 0.36
N VAL A 117 5.05 -11.16 -0.05
CA VAL A 117 3.68 -10.65 0.02
C VAL A 117 2.84 -11.32 -1.05
N MET A 118 1.80 -12.04 -0.62
CA MET A 118 0.89 -12.76 -1.51
C MET A 118 -0.46 -12.05 -1.59
N VAL A 119 -0.91 -11.74 -2.80
CA VAL A 119 -2.19 -11.08 -3.07
C VAL A 119 -3.03 -11.88 -4.07
N PHE A 120 -4.35 -11.95 -3.81
CA PHE A 120 -5.30 -12.62 -4.70
C PHE A 120 -5.98 -11.61 -5.62
N VAL A 121 -5.41 -11.44 -6.82
CA VAL A 121 -5.90 -10.46 -7.79
C VAL A 121 -7.06 -11.01 -8.62
N ARG A 122 -8.13 -10.22 -8.73
CA ARG A 122 -9.35 -10.48 -9.51
C ARG A 122 -9.54 -9.39 -10.56
N ARG A 123 -10.11 -9.76 -11.71
CA ARG A 123 -10.40 -8.80 -12.79
C ARG A 123 -11.53 -7.87 -12.35
N ASN A 124 -11.32 -6.57 -12.38
CA ASN A 124 -12.39 -5.62 -12.05
C ASN A 124 -13.42 -5.61 -13.18
N LYS A 125 -14.67 -5.84 -12.79
CA LYS A 125 -15.84 -5.85 -13.67
C LYS A 125 -16.81 -4.81 -13.15
N ASP A 126 -17.03 -3.77 -13.93
CA ASP A 126 -18.11 -2.82 -13.67
C ASP A 126 -19.38 -3.44 -14.24
N ARG A 127 -20.26 -3.88 -13.34
CA ARG A 127 -21.60 -4.31 -13.71
C ARG A 127 -22.42 -3.08 -14.07
N PRO A 128 -23.28 -3.15 -15.09
CA PRO A 128 -24.24 -2.08 -15.34
C PRO A 128 -25.05 -1.84 -14.07
N VAL A 129 -25.38 -0.57 -13.81
CA VAL A 129 -26.13 -0.17 -12.62
C VAL A 129 -27.48 -0.88 -12.63
N ASP A 130 -27.70 -1.78 -11.68
CA ASP A 130 -29.01 -2.37 -11.45
C ASP A 130 -29.92 -1.29 -10.84
N HIS A 131 -30.68 -0.63 -11.71
CA HIS A 131 -31.61 0.43 -11.32
C HIS A 131 -32.62 -0.04 -10.26
N ALA A 132 -33.02 -1.32 -10.26
CA ALA A 132 -33.92 -1.87 -9.25
C ALA A 132 -33.22 -2.04 -7.89
N LEU A 133 -31.94 -2.43 -7.87
CA LEU A 133 -31.14 -2.42 -6.66
C LEU A 133 -30.91 -1.00 -6.13
N VAL A 134 -30.60 -0.04 -6.99
CA VAL A 134 -30.41 1.37 -6.60
C VAL A 134 -31.67 1.93 -5.96
N GLN A 135 -32.85 1.71 -6.55
CA GLN A 135 -34.11 2.17 -5.97
C GLN A 135 -34.40 1.52 -4.61
N ARG A 136 -34.11 0.22 -4.45
CA ARG A 136 -34.25 -0.46 -3.15
C ARG A 136 -33.34 0.16 -2.09
N LEU A 137 -32.07 0.38 -2.43
CA LEU A 137 -31.10 1.01 -1.52
C LEU A 137 -31.49 2.45 -1.18
N GLN A 138 -32.03 3.21 -2.14
CA GLN A 138 -32.52 4.56 -1.88
C GLN A 138 -33.72 4.59 -0.92
N LYS A 139 -34.69 3.67 -1.07
CA LYS A 139 -35.80 3.52 -0.12
C LYS A 139 -35.31 3.17 1.28
N GLU A 140 -34.36 2.24 1.38
CA GLU A 140 -33.78 1.84 2.66
C GLU A 140 -33.05 3.00 3.33
N VAL A 141 -32.22 3.75 2.58
CA VAL A 141 -31.56 4.95 3.08
C VAL A 141 -32.58 6.00 3.56
N ALA A 142 -33.69 6.18 2.85
CA ALA A 142 -34.75 7.11 3.26
C ALA A 142 -35.41 6.65 4.57
N HIS A 143 -35.72 5.35 4.70
CA HIS A 143 -36.28 4.79 5.92
C HIS A 143 -35.31 4.93 7.12
N LEU A 144 -34.05 4.56 6.95
CA LEU A 144 -33.04 4.67 8.03
C LEU A 144 -32.82 6.11 8.47
N ARG A 145 -32.90 7.08 7.55
CA ARG A 145 -32.84 8.51 7.88
C ARG A 145 -34.04 9.00 8.70
N THR A 146 -35.19 8.31 8.66
CA THR A 146 -36.34 8.66 9.51
C THR A 146 -36.24 8.08 10.93
N LEU A 147 -35.31 7.13 11.14
CA LEU A 147 -35.04 6.51 12.44
C LEU A 147 -33.89 7.18 13.20
N LEU A 148 -33.20 8.14 12.58
CA LEU A 148 -32.16 8.98 13.14
C LEU A 148 -32.72 10.38 13.43
#